data_AF-A0A2D9CL19-F1
#
_entry.id   AF-A0A2D9CL19-F1
#
_cell.length_a   1.000
_cell.length_b   1.000
_cell.length_c   1.000
_cell.angle_alpha   90.00
_cell.angle_beta   90.00
_cell.angle_gamma   90.00
#
_symmetry.space_group_name_H-M   'P 1'
#
loop_
_entity.id
_entity.type
_entity.pdbx_description
1 polymer ?
#
loop_
_entity_poly.entity_id
_entity_poly.type
_entity_poly.pdbx_seq_one_letter_code
_entity_poly.pdbx_strand_id
1 'polypeptide(L)'
;MALLTDEPIFDRPIPGQSLTAELGGRPWQNPPQYSTIDEVMDFYMERMSSEEFMLQAIDILEMGVPVTTLANTIQMANVMEGVHTLDVSMLALPLIMEMLMLLGDSAKIEYDTGLEDKNPKTRDTLLTKLALQYQDVIDDADLAPNVDDDEDKKDMQEEVKEETSGLMSRRD
;
A
#
# COMPACT_ATOMS: atom_id res chain seq x y z
N MET A 1 -20.05 -10.30 40.28
CA MET A 1 -20.95 -10.49 39.13
C MET A 1 -21.25 -9.11 38.55
N ALA A 2 -20.40 -8.64 37.65
CA ALA A 2 -20.71 -7.48 36.79
C ALA A 2 -21.16 -8.06 35.45
N LEU A 3 -22.36 -7.68 35.02
CA LEU A 3 -23.01 -8.18 33.82
C LEU A 3 -22.20 -7.78 32.57
N LEU A 4 -21.80 -8.78 31.77
CA LEU A 4 -21.37 -8.62 30.39
C LEU A 4 -22.56 -8.10 29.57
N THR A 5 -22.61 -6.79 29.36
CA THR A 5 -23.42 -6.20 28.30
C THR A 5 -22.56 -6.22 27.03
N ASP A 6 -22.97 -7.04 26.06
CA ASP A 6 -22.34 -7.18 24.75
C ASP A 6 -22.71 -5.98 23.86
N GLU A 7 -22.34 -4.79 24.31
CA GLU A 7 -22.46 -3.57 23.52
C GLU A 7 -21.08 -3.26 22.93
N PRO A 8 -20.92 -3.16 21.59
CA PRO A 8 -19.66 -2.77 21.01
C PRO A 8 -19.35 -1.34 21.45
N ILE A 9 -18.28 -1.17 22.22
CA ILE A 9 -17.75 0.15 22.60
C ILE A 9 -17.24 0.81 21.31
N PHE A 10 -18.08 1.62 20.69
CA PHE A 10 -17.69 2.46 19.57
C PHE A 10 -17.04 3.73 20.12
N ASP A 11 -15.75 3.63 20.47
CA ASP A 11 -14.90 4.78 20.77
C ASP A 11 -14.49 5.45 19.45
N ARG A 12 -15.45 6.15 18.84
CA ARG A 12 -15.26 6.95 17.63
C ARG A 12 -15.71 8.38 17.90
N PRO A 13 -15.09 9.38 17.25
CA PRO A 13 -15.54 10.75 17.36
C PRO A 13 -17.02 10.89 17.01
N ILE A 14 -17.75 11.69 17.79
CA ILE A 14 -19.15 12.01 17.52
C ILE A 14 -19.19 12.81 16.20
N PRO A 15 -20.17 12.58 15.30
CA PRO A 15 -20.33 13.38 14.09
C PRO A 15 -20.30 14.89 14.43
N GLY A 16 -19.45 15.65 13.73
CA GLY A 16 -19.26 17.08 13.97
C GLY A 16 -18.18 17.45 15.00
N GLN A 17 -17.61 16.49 15.74
CA GLN A 17 -16.49 16.74 16.65
C GLN A 17 -15.22 17.25 15.93
N SER A 18 -15.08 17.00 14.63
CA SER A 18 -13.99 17.60 13.82
C SER A 18 -14.13 19.12 13.66
N LEU A 19 -15.34 19.66 13.82
CA LEU A 19 -15.66 21.08 13.69
C LEU A 19 -15.60 21.83 15.02
N THR A 20 -15.38 21.14 16.14
CA THR A 20 -15.28 21.75 17.48
C THR A 20 -13.84 22.06 17.88
N ALA A 21 -12.86 21.73 17.05
CA ALA A 21 -11.47 22.12 17.28
C ALA A 21 -11.30 23.63 17.04
N GLU A 22 -10.42 24.28 17.81
CA GLU A 22 -10.09 25.68 17.60
C GLU A 22 -9.48 25.91 16.21
N LEU A 23 -9.80 27.05 15.60
CA LEU A 23 -9.24 27.45 14.31
C LEU A 23 -7.72 27.62 14.45
N GLY A 24 -6.94 26.92 13.63
CA GLY A 24 -5.47 26.94 13.71
C GLY A 24 -4.90 26.05 14.82
N GLY A 25 -5.73 25.26 15.52
CA GLY A 25 -5.29 24.32 16.56
C GLY A 25 -4.55 23.10 16.01
N ARG A 26 -4.43 22.96 14.68
CA ARG A 26 -3.62 21.94 14.01
C ARG A 26 -2.41 22.59 13.34
N PRO A 27 -1.20 22.01 13.42
CA PRO A 27 -0.02 22.61 12.79
C PRO A 27 -0.19 22.85 11.28
N TRP A 28 -0.79 21.91 10.54
CA TRP A 28 -1.06 22.03 9.10
C TRP A 28 -2.14 23.06 8.72
N GLN A 29 -2.86 23.64 9.68
CA GLN A 29 -3.79 24.75 9.43
C GLN A 29 -3.09 26.11 9.50
N ASN A 30 -1.89 26.16 10.08
CA ASN A 30 -1.06 27.36 10.12
C ASN A 30 -0.15 27.42 8.88
N PRO A 31 0.44 28.60 8.59
CA PRO A 31 1.45 28.70 7.54
C PRO A 31 2.60 27.70 7.77
N PRO A 32 3.11 27.06 6.71
CA PRO A 32 4.19 26.10 6.85
C PRO A 32 5.48 26.78 7.30
N GLN A 33 6.37 26.02 7.95
CA GLN A 33 7.70 26.50 8.33
C GLN A 33 8.56 26.79 7.09
N TYR A 34 8.49 25.91 6.09
CA TYR A 34 9.17 26.02 4.81
C TYR A 34 8.13 26.06 3.69
N SER A 35 8.21 27.09 2.87
CA SER A 35 7.23 27.33 1.80
C SER A 35 7.79 27.08 0.41
N THR A 36 9.11 27.01 0.28
CA THR A 36 9.80 26.79 -0.99
C THR A 36 10.38 25.40 -1.07
N ILE A 37 10.57 24.90 -2.29
CA ILE A 37 11.14 23.56 -2.51
C ILE A 37 12.59 23.50 -2.03
N ASP A 38 13.38 24.54 -2.26
CA ASP A 38 14.80 24.58 -1.90
C ASP A 38 14.99 24.45 -0.38
N GLU A 39 14.21 25.20 0.41
CA GLU A 39 14.23 25.11 1.88
C GLU A 39 13.83 23.71 2.38
N VAL A 40 12.83 23.09 1.75
CA VAL A 40 12.37 21.75 2.12
C VAL A 40 13.41 20.69 1.76
N MET A 41 14.09 20.83 0.62
CA MET A 41 15.19 19.95 0.24
C MET A 41 16.33 20.04 1.24
N ASP A 42 16.74 21.24 1.63
CA ASP A 42 17.78 21.44 2.63
C ASP A 42 17.42 20.80 3.97
N PHE A 43 16.17 20.97 4.41
CA PHE A 43 15.65 20.31 5.62
C PHE A 43 15.75 18.78 5.56
N TYR A 44 15.34 18.16 4.44
CA TYR A 44 15.42 16.72 4.28
C TYR A 44 16.86 16.22 4.17
N MET A 45 17.73 16.94 3.46
CA MET A 45 19.15 16.59 3.35
C MET A 45 19.81 16.60 4.73
N GLU A 46 19.60 17.65 5.52
CA GLU A 46 20.16 17.74 6.88
C GLU A 46 19.65 16.59 7.75
N ARG A 47 18.33 16.38 7.80
CA ARG A 47 17.72 15.34 8.65
C ARG A 47 18.11 13.93 8.24
N MET A 48 18.10 13.62 6.95
CA MET A 48 18.40 12.28 6.43
C MET A 48 19.91 11.96 6.42
N SER A 49 20.77 12.97 6.52
CA SER A 49 22.22 12.79 6.68
C SER A 49 22.65 12.41 8.10
N SER A 50 21.73 12.48 9.07
CA SER A 50 22.04 12.11 10.46
C SER A 50 22.27 10.59 10.59
N GLU A 51 23.28 10.20 11.35
CA GLU A 51 23.64 8.79 11.54
C GLU A 51 22.49 7.96 12.11
N GLU A 52 21.74 8.53 13.07
CA GLU A 52 20.57 7.91 13.67
C GLU A 52 19.48 7.60 12.62
N PHE A 53 19.18 8.56 11.74
CA PHE A 53 18.22 8.34 10.67
C PHE A 53 18.69 7.27 9.69
N MET A 54 19.96 7.32 9.29
CA MET A 54 20.51 6.36 8.32
C MET A 54 20.42 4.92 8.83
N LEU A 55 20.82 4.67 10.07
CA LEU A 55 20.75 3.34 10.68
C LEU A 55 19.31 2.84 10.76
N GLN A 56 18.38 3.68 11.24
CA GLN A 56 16.98 3.30 11.35
C GLN A 56 16.33 3.06 9.98
N ALA A 57 16.68 3.87 8.97
CA ALA A 57 16.17 3.69 7.62
C ALA A 57 16.64 2.36 7.01
N ILE A 58 17.92 2.00 7.21
CA ILE A 58 18.48 0.71 6.76
C ILE A 58 17.73 -0.45 7.40
N ASP A 59 17.53 -0.43 8.73
CA ASP A 59 16.82 -1.50 9.44
C ASP A 59 15.39 -1.70 8.90
N ILE A 60 14.66 -0.59 8.66
CA ILE A 60 13.29 -0.64 8.13
C ILE A 60 13.26 -1.16 6.68
N LEU A 61 14.24 -0.79 5.87
CA LEU A 61 14.35 -1.29 4.50
C LEU A 61 14.69 -2.78 4.47
N GLU A 62 15.56 -3.25 5.36
CA GLU A 62 15.88 -4.68 5.51
C GLU A 62 14.66 -5.51 5.95
N MET A 63 13.76 -4.93 6.74
CA MET A 63 12.47 -5.55 7.09
C MET A 63 11.51 -5.71 5.90
N GLY A 64 11.88 -5.26 4.70
CA GLY A 64 11.11 -5.40 3.47
C GLY A 64 9.99 -4.37 3.33
N VAL A 65 10.03 -3.28 4.09
CA VAL A 65 9.10 -2.16 3.89
C VAL A 65 9.47 -1.44 2.59
N PRO A 66 8.54 -1.24 1.65
CA PRO A 66 8.88 -0.59 0.39
C PRO A 66 9.28 0.87 0.57
N VAL A 67 10.28 1.32 -0.20
CA VAL A 67 10.82 2.69 -0.17
C VAL A 67 9.73 3.75 -0.35
N THR A 68 8.82 3.54 -1.30
CA THR A 68 7.66 4.43 -1.54
C THR A 68 6.79 4.60 -0.29
N THR A 69 6.56 3.52 0.45
CA THR A 69 5.77 3.55 1.68
C THR A 69 6.47 4.38 2.75
N LEU A 70 7.77 4.17 2.93
CA LEU A 70 8.59 4.88 3.91
C LEU A 70 8.70 6.38 3.56
N ALA A 71 8.92 6.70 2.29
CA ALA A 71 8.95 8.09 1.83
C ALA A 71 7.60 8.80 2.08
N ASN A 72 6.47 8.13 1.79
CA ASN A 72 5.14 8.66 2.03
C ASN A 72 4.86 8.89 3.53
N THR A 73 5.29 7.99 4.42
CA THR A 73 5.07 8.15 5.86
C THR A 73 5.86 9.34 6.41
N ILE A 74 7.13 9.50 6.02
CA ILE A 74 7.96 10.65 6.40
C ILE A 74 7.32 11.95 5.88
N GLN A 75 6.94 11.97 4.61
CA GLN A 75 6.33 13.14 3.98
C GLN A 75 5.04 13.56 4.71
N MET A 76 4.15 12.60 4.99
CA MET A 76 2.89 12.87 5.66
C MET A 76 3.08 13.33 7.11
N ALA A 77 4.04 12.75 7.84
CA ALA A 77 4.37 13.18 9.20
C ALA A 77 4.78 14.66 9.22
N ASN A 78 5.64 15.09 8.29
CA ASN A 78 6.10 16.47 8.23
C ASN A 78 4.99 17.46 7.77
N VAL A 79 4.06 17.02 6.91
CA VAL A 79 2.85 17.82 6.60
C VAL A 79 1.98 17.99 7.84
N MET A 80 1.78 16.92 8.61
CA MET A 80 1.01 16.96 9.86
C MET A 80 1.66 17.82 10.94
N GLU A 81 2.98 17.96 10.93
CA GLU A 81 3.71 18.89 11.79
C GLU A 81 3.73 20.33 11.27
N GLY A 82 3.18 20.58 10.07
CA GLY A 82 3.18 21.92 9.45
C GLY A 82 4.58 22.36 8.99
N VAL A 83 5.50 21.41 8.77
CA VAL A 83 6.85 21.72 8.27
C VAL A 83 6.79 22.28 6.86
N HIS A 84 6.01 21.64 5.99
CA HIS A 84 5.77 22.08 4.62
C HIS A 84 4.35 21.70 4.19
N THR A 85 3.89 22.26 3.07
CA THR A 85 2.59 21.94 2.47
C THR A 85 2.66 20.70 1.58
N LEU A 86 1.49 20.13 1.24
CA LEU A 86 1.37 18.89 0.47
C LEU A 86 1.81 19.02 -1.00
N ASP A 87 1.67 20.21 -1.57
CA ASP A 87 2.12 20.53 -2.92
C ASP A 87 3.65 20.56 -3.02
N VAL A 88 4.33 21.21 -2.08
CA VAL A 88 5.79 21.22 -2.00
C VAL A 88 6.31 19.81 -1.66
N SER A 89 5.61 19.08 -0.80
CA SER A 89 6.00 17.72 -0.45
C SER A 89 6.00 16.78 -1.66
N MET A 90 5.04 16.92 -2.57
CA MET A 90 4.98 16.12 -3.80
C MET A 90 6.19 16.37 -4.72
N LEU A 91 6.73 17.58 -4.72
CA LEU A 91 7.94 17.93 -5.46
C LEU A 91 9.20 17.39 -4.79
N ALA A 92 9.22 17.31 -3.45
CA ALA A 92 10.35 16.79 -2.68
C ALA A 92 10.40 15.24 -2.61
N LEU A 93 9.28 14.56 -2.87
CA LEU A 93 9.16 13.11 -2.72
C LEU A 93 10.20 12.30 -3.52
N PRO A 94 10.50 12.61 -4.80
CA PRO A 94 11.55 11.93 -5.54
C PRO A 94 12.91 12.00 -4.85
N LEU A 95 13.28 13.15 -4.28
CA LEU A 95 14.53 13.31 -3.55
C LEU A 95 14.58 12.42 -2.31
N ILE A 96 13.50 12.35 -1.55
CA ILE A 96 13.42 11.51 -0.34
C ILE A 96 13.59 10.03 -0.73
N MET A 97 12.95 9.58 -1.81
CA MET A 97 13.10 8.21 -2.30
C MET A 97 14.54 7.93 -2.75
N GLU A 98 15.16 8.82 -3.52
CA GLU A 98 16.55 8.68 -3.97
C GLU A 98 17.53 8.59 -2.79
N MET A 99 17.33 9.41 -1.75
CA MET A 99 18.14 9.34 -0.53
C MET A 99 18.01 7.97 0.16
N LEU A 100 16.79 7.42 0.26
CA LEU A 100 16.57 6.10 0.86
C LEU A 100 17.17 4.97 0.01
N MET A 101 17.04 5.03 -1.32
CA MET A 101 17.66 4.06 -2.23
C MET A 101 19.18 4.11 -2.14
N LEU A 102 19.76 5.31 -2.10
CA LEU A 102 21.20 5.50 -1.92
C LEU A 102 21.69 4.89 -0.60
N LEU A 103 20.93 5.03 0.49
CA LEU A 103 21.25 4.38 1.75
C LEU A 103 21.21 2.86 1.62
N GLY A 104 20.16 2.30 1.01
CA GLY A 104 20.05 0.87 0.76
C GLY A 104 21.21 0.32 -0.08
N ASP A 105 21.55 1.00 -1.16
CA ASP A 105 22.67 0.66 -2.05
C ASP A 105 24.02 0.75 -1.32
N SER A 106 24.21 1.78 -0.49
CA SER A 106 25.44 1.97 0.28
C SER A 106 25.64 0.89 1.34
N ALA A 107 24.54 0.43 1.95
CA ALA A 107 24.50 -0.65 2.93
C ALA A 107 24.49 -2.04 2.28
N LYS A 108 24.34 -2.12 0.94
CA LYS A 108 24.24 -3.36 0.16
C LYS A 108 23.11 -4.29 0.64
N ILE A 109 21.99 -3.70 1.03
CA ILE A 109 20.78 -4.44 1.39
C ILE A 109 19.88 -4.58 0.16
N GLU A 110 19.15 -5.68 0.06
CA GLU A 110 18.06 -5.80 -0.91
C GLU A 110 16.84 -5.07 -0.34
N TYR A 111 16.26 -4.16 -1.11
CA TYR A 111 15.08 -3.40 -0.73
C TYR A 111 14.03 -3.40 -1.83
N ASP A 112 12.76 -3.25 -1.46
CA ASP A 112 11.66 -3.11 -2.40
C ASP A 112 11.43 -1.64 -2.72
N THR A 113 11.48 -1.27 -4.00
CA THR A 113 11.15 0.10 -4.42
C THR A 113 9.65 0.38 -4.25
N GLY A 114 8.80 -0.65 -4.32
CA GLY A 114 7.34 -0.52 -4.33
C GLY A 114 6.78 0.11 -5.60
N LEU A 115 7.63 0.31 -6.62
CA LEU A 115 7.23 0.78 -7.96
C LEU A 115 7.00 -0.38 -8.93
N GLU A 116 7.49 -1.57 -8.60
CA GLU A 116 7.35 -2.77 -9.41
C GLU A 116 6.07 -3.54 -9.04
N ASP A 117 5.27 -3.88 -10.06
CA ASP A 117 4.13 -4.77 -9.91
C ASP A 117 4.62 -6.20 -9.67
N LYS A 118 4.72 -6.62 -8.41
CA LYS A 118 5.14 -7.98 -8.03
C LYS A 118 4.17 -9.08 -8.47
N ASN A 119 2.94 -8.71 -8.84
CA ASN A 119 1.94 -9.60 -9.43
C ASN A 119 1.24 -8.86 -10.57
N PRO A 120 1.79 -8.87 -11.79
CA PRO A 120 0.99 -8.50 -12.95
C PRO A 120 -0.08 -9.59 -13.07
N LYS A 121 -1.25 -9.35 -12.48
CA LYS A 121 -2.44 -10.15 -12.80
C LYS A 121 -2.68 -9.89 -14.28
N THR A 122 -2.05 -10.70 -15.13
CA THR A 122 -2.35 -10.75 -16.54
C THR A 122 -3.85 -10.97 -16.59
N ARG A 123 -4.59 -9.99 -17.11
CA ARG A 123 -6.04 -10.13 -17.20
C ARG A 123 -6.32 -11.44 -17.92
N ASP A 124 -7.19 -12.28 -17.37
CA ASP A 124 -7.61 -13.52 -18.04
C ASP A 124 -8.12 -13.24 -19.47
N THR A 125 -8.64 -12.04 -19.71
CA THR A 125 -9.05 -11.55 -21.04
C THR A 125 -7.88 -11.42 -22.03
N LEU A 126 -6.66 -11.12 -21.57
CA LEU A 126 -5.46 -11.06 -22.40
C LEU A 126 -4.93 -12.47 -22.69
N LEU A 127 -4.94 -13.37 -21.70
CA LEU A 127 -4.57 -14.78 -21.87
C LEU A 127 -5.51 -15.49 -22.85
N THR A 128 -6.82 -15.29 -22.71
CA THR A 128 -7.84 -15.85 -23.63
C THR A 128 -7.72 -15.27 -25.04
N LYS A 129 -7.46 -13.97 -25.19
CA LYS A 129 -7.22 -13.36 -26.50
C LYS A 129 -5.95 -13.92 -27.16
N LEU A 130 -4.90 -14.13 -26.39
CA LEU A 130 -3.66 -14.74 -26.86
C LEU A 130 -3.92 -16.18 -27.31
N ALA A 131 -4.61 -16.98 -26.48
CA ALA A 131 -5.01 -18.33 -26.86
C ALA A 131 -5.83 -18.36 -28.17
N LEU A 132 -6.80 -17.46 -28.34
CA LEU A 132 -7.58 -17.34 -29.58
C LEU A 132 -6.74 -16.93 -30.81
N GLN A 133 -5.74 -16.07 -30.64
CA GLN A 133 -4.88 -15.61 -31.74
C GLN A 133 -3.83 -16.66 -32.16
N TYR A 134 -3.44 -17.54 -31.24
CA TYR A 134 -2.45 -18.58 -31.50
C TYR A 134 -3.09 -19.97 -31.69
N GLN A 135 -4.42 -20.09 -31.63
CA GLN A 135 -5.14 -21.34 -31.92
C GLN A 135 -4.79 -21.90 -33.31
N ASP A 136 -4.76 -21.05 -34.33
CA ASP A 136 -4.41 -21.47 -35.70
C ASP A 136 -2.95 -21.96 -35.83
N VAL A 137 -2.04 -21.46 -34.96
CA VAL A 137 -0.62 -21.87 -34.94
C VAL A 137 -0.41 -23.15 -34.13
N ILE A 138 -1.30 -23.41 -33.15
CA ILE A 138 -1.33 -24.65 -32.37
C ILE A 138 -1.95 -25.79 -33.18
N ASP A 139 -2.90 -25.50 -34.07
CA ASP A 139 -3.47 -26.49 -35.01
C ASP A 139 -2.52 -26.83 -36.17
N ASP A 140 -1.70 -25.88 -36.64
CA ASP A 140 -0.66 -26.12 -37.68
C ASP A 140 0.61 -26.78 -37.13
N ALA A 141 0.84 -26.72 -35.82
CA ALA A 141 1.93 -27.43 -35.16
C ALA A 141 1.35 -28.67 -34.47
N ASP A 142 1.47 -29.85 -35.11
CA ASP A 142 1.16 -31.18 -34.55
C ASP A 142 1.88 -31.44 -33.20
N LEU A 143 1.43 -30.79 -32.13
CA LEU A 143 1.75 -31.12 -30.76
C LEU A 143 0.61 -32.02 -30.29
N ALA A 144 0.78 -33.31 -30.55
CA ALA A 144 -0.09 -34.34 -30.02
C ALA A 144 -0.32 -34.10 -28.52
N PRO A 145 -1.58 -34.10 -28.05
CA PRO A 145 -1.85 -33.98 -26.64
C PRO A 145 -1.38 -35.27 -25.97
N ASN A 146 -0.28 -35.21 -25.21
CA ASN A 146 -0.04 -36.21 -24.18
C ASN A 146 -1.03 -35.92 -23.04
N VAL A 147 -2.24 -36.44 -23.23
CA VAL A 147 -3.15 -36.74 -22.13
C VAL A 147 -2.60 -38.01 -21.49
N ASP A 148 -1.75 -37.85 -20.48
CA ASP A 148 -1.60 -38.91 -19.49
C ASP A 148 -2.77 -38.77 -18.52
N ASP A 149 -3.77 -39.61 -18.78
CA ASP A 149 -4.77 -40.04 -17.79
C ASP A 149 -4.03 -40.67 -16.60
N ASP A 150 -4.09 -40.02 -15.45
CA ASP A 150 -3.99 -40.74 -14.18
C ASP A 150 -5.16 -40.32 -13.28
N GLU A 151 -6.07 -41.27 -13.18
CA GLU A 151 -7.15 -41.33 -12.21
C GLU A 151 -6.59 -41.25 -10.79
N ASP A 152 -7.13 -40.36 -9.94
CA ASP A 152 -7.50 -40.77 -8.58
C ASP A 152 -8.44 -39.76 -7.89
N LYS A 153 -9.74 -40.13 -7.92
CA LYS A 153 -10.69 -40.15 -6.79
C LYS A 153 -10.51 -39.10 -5.68
N LYS A 154 -11.54 -38.26 -5.53
CA LYS A 154 -12.58 -38.47 -4.49
C LYS A 154 -13.77 -37.53 -4.69
N ASP A 155 -14.93 -38.16 -4.79
CA ASP A 155 -16.27 -37.62 -4.62
C ASP A 155 -16.40 -36.75 -3.36
N MET A 156 -17.17 -35.66 -3.44
CA MET A 156 -18.54 -35.62 -2.90
C MET A 156 -19.15 -34.24 -3.18
N GLN A 157 -20.21 -34.25 -4.01
CA GLN A 157 -21.22 -33.20 -4.05
C GLN A 157 -22.01 -33.26 -2.73
N GLU A 158 -22.30 -32.11 -2.10
CA GLU A 158 -23.63 -31.89 -1.52
C GLU A 158 -23.94 -30.40 -1.27
N GLU A 159 -24.99 -29.97 -1.94
CA GLU A 159 -26.00 -28.94 -1.64
C GLU A 159 -25.60 -27.52 -1.21
N VAL A 160 -25.86 -26.62 -2.17
CA VAL A 160 -26.18 -25.20 -1.96
C VAL A 160 -27.44 -25.07 -1.08
N LYS A 161 -27.29 -24.46 0.10
CA LYS A 161 -28.35 -23.62 0.70
C LYS A 161 -27.85 -22.19 0.74
N GLU A 162 -28.33 -21.37 -0.20
CA GLU A 162 -28.21 -19.92 -0.09
C GLU A 162 -29.18 -19.44 0.99
N GLU A 163 -28.69 -19.19 2.20
CA GLU A 163 -29.38 -18.27 3.10
C GLU A 163 -29.15 -16.86 2.56
N THR A 164 -30.23 -16.16 2.21
CA THR A 164 -30.18 -14.79 1.70
C THR A 164 -29.66 -13.84 2.78
N SER A 165 -28.35 -13.63 2.83
CA SER A 165 -27.70 -12.65 3.70
C SER A 165 -27.81 -11.26 3.08
N GLY A 166 -28.91 -10.57 3.39
CA GLY A 166 -29.10 -9.15 3.08
C GLY A 166 -29.43 -8.38 4.35
N LEU A 167 -28.93 -7.15 4.47
CA LEU A 167 -29.18 -6.22 5.59
C LEU A 167 -30.67 -5.93 5.88
N MET A 168 -31.58 -6.37 5.00
CA MET A 168 -33.03 -6.21 5.11
C MET A 168 -33.80 -7.55 5.10
N SER A 169 -33.11 -8.68 5.25
CA SER A 169 -33.79 -9.97 5.42
C SER A 169 -34.56 -9.96 6.74
N ARG A 170 -35.87 -10.23 6.68
CA ARG A 170 -36.69 -10.39 7.89
C ARG A 170 -36.29 -11.70 8.55
N ARG A 171 -35.75 -11.61 9.77
CA ARG A 171 -35.58 -12.75 10.66
C ARG A 171 -36.98 -13.22 11.06
N ASP A 172 -37.40 -14.37 10.54
CA ASP A 172 -38.41 -15.18 11.22
C ASP A 172 -37.75 -15.97 12.35
#